data_AF-A0A6N7EIZ7-F1
#
_entry.id   AF-A0A6N7EIZ7-F1
#
_cell.length_a   1.000
_cell.length_b   1.000
_cell.length_c   1.000
_cell.angle_alpha   90.00
_cell.angle_beta   90.00
_cell.angle_gamma   90.00
#
_symmetry.space_group_name_H-M   'P 1'
#
loop_
_entity.id
_entity.type
_entity.pdbx_description
1 polymer ?
#
loop_
_entity_poly.entity_id
_entity_poly.type
_entity_poly.pdbx_seq_one_letter_code
_entity_poly.pdbx_strand_id
1 'polypeptide(L)'
;MEIPRGLRDLSVDQLTEFGIDGLHVGVFYQQQMWTDRWAVAHPIDAMGHAYRRNAIMHLLDHAENFHGSMVRHILCDRIESIAYGTPEPEPLPRDPIEWLEATPLMRRLRELEPGAPRRRSPAVRP
;
A
#
# COMPACT_ATOMS: atom_id res chain seq x y z
N MET A 1 -2.17 -0.46 18.48
CA MET A 1 -2.95 -0.83 17.28
C MET A 1 -2.18 -1.96 16.63
N GLU A 2 -2.58 -3.20 16.91
CA GLU A 2 -1.91 -4.39 16.36
C GLU A 2 -2.46 -4.66 14.97
N ILE A 3 -1.57 -4.94 14.01
CA ILE A 3 -1.94 -5.18 12.61
C ILE A 3 -2.33 -6.67 12.46
N PRO A 4 -3.46 -7.01 11.80
CA PRO A 4 -3.90 -8.39 11.59
C PRO A 4 -2.84 -9.28 10.92
N ARG A 5 -2.77 -10.55 11.31
CA ARG A 5 -1.71 -11.50 10.87
C ARG A 5 -1.71 -11.80 9.36
N GLY A 6 -2.85 -11.78 8.67
CA GLY A 6 -2.94 -12.05 7.22
C GLY A 6 -2.25 -11.01 6.34
N LEU A 7 -1.87 -9.87 6.94
CA LEU A 7 -1.19 -8.77 6.28
C LEU A 7 0.34 -9.00 6.16
N ARG A 8 0.87 -10.07 6.80
CA ARG A 8 2.31 -10.43 6.85
C ARG A 8 2.85 -11.15 5.61
N ASP A 9 1.97 -11.72 4.79
CA ASP A 9 2.34 -12.63 3.70
C ASP A 9 2.18 -12.03 2.28
N LEU A 10 2.05 -10.70 2.18
CA LEU A 10 2.11 -10.04 0.87
C LEU A 10 3.53 -10.19 0.31
N SER A 11 3.70 -11.13 -0.62
CA SER A 11 4.97 -11.36 -1.31
C SER A 11 5.35 -10.13 -2.15
N VAL A 12 6.67 -10.02 -2.39
CA VAL A 12 7.37 -9.02 -3.22
C VAL A 12 6.64 -8.68 -4.54
N ASP A 13 5.83 -9.59 -5.05
CA ASP A 13 5.25 -9.54 -6.40
C ASP A 13 3.94 -8.73 -6.50
N GLN A 14 3.27 -8.38 -5.39
CA GLN A 14 1.90 -7.84 -5.45
C GLN A 14 1.78 -6.31 -5.54
N LEU A 15 2.90 -5.58 -5.48
CA LEU A 15 2.95 -4.11 -5.64
C LEU A 15 3.93 -3.66 -6.72
N THR A 16 4.25 -4.53 -7.68
CA THR A 16 5.12 -4.22 -8.82
C THR A 16 4.30 -4.05 -10.08
N GLU A 17 3.91 -2.82 -10.41
CA GLU A 17 3.50 -2.46 -11.78
C GLU A 17 4.18 -1.18 -12.25
N PHE A 18 4.75 -1.27 -13.44
CA PHE A 18 5.68 -0.31 -14.05
C PHE A 18 5.01 1.05 -14.32
N GLY A 19 5.56 2.12 -13.73
CA GLY A 19 5.34 3.49 -14.21
C GLY A 19 6.22 3.81 -15.42
N ILE A 20 5.72 4.66 -16.34
CA ILE A 20 6.51 5.22 -17.45
C ILE A 20 7.77 5.88 -16.85
N ASP A 21 8.94 5.54 -17.40
CA ASP A 21 10.32 5.74 -16.90
C ASP A 21 10.95 4.61 -16.06
N GLY A 22 10.37 3.41 -16.04
CA GLY A 22 11.06 2.21 -15.53
C GLY A 22 11.25 2.20 -14.02
N LEU A 23 10.29 2.79 -13.30
CA LEU A 23 10.29 2.81 -11.84
C LEU A 23 9.82 1.45 -11.30
N HIS A 24 10.76 0.59 -10.93
CA HIS A 24 10.49 -0.70 -10.27
C HIS A 24 10.27 -0.49 -8.76
N VAL A 25 9.20 0.19 -8.36
CA VAL A 25 8.89 0.32 -6.93
C VAL A 25 8.10 -0.89 -6.47
N GLY A 26 8.80 -1.91 -5.98
CA GLY A 26 8.22 -2.77 -4.96
C GLY A 26 8.19 -1.96 -3.68
N VAL A 27 7.03 -1.46 -3.26
CA VAL A 27 6.90 -0.83 -1.94
C VAL A 27 6.35 -1.85 -0.97
N PHE A 28 7.12 -2.18 0.06
CA PHE A 28 6.67 -3.10 1.09
C PHE A 28 5.86 -2.33 2.13
N TYR A 29 4.54 -2.39 1.98
CA TYR A 29 3.57 -1.73 2.84
C TYR A 29 3.91 -1.79 4.34
N GLN A 30 4.35 -2.95 4.82
CA GLN A 30 4.64 -3.19 6.23
C GLN A 30 6.07 -2.86 6.65
N GLN A 31 7.04 -3.06 5.76
CA GLN A 31 8.46 -2.93 6.09
C GLN A 31 9.01 -1.53 5.81
N GLN A 32 8.22 -0.65 5.18
CA GLN A 32 8.66 0.70 4.79
C GLN A 32 9.95 0.66 3.97
N MET A 33 10.02 -0.31 3.05
CA MET A 33 11.14 -0.52 2.14
C MET A 33 10.70 -0.16 0.72
N TRP A 34 11.65 0.31 -0.08
CA TRP A 34 11.49 0.50 -1.52
C TRP A 34 12.60 -0.22 -2.26
N THR A 35 12.29 -0.68 -3.45
CA THR A 35 13.26 -1.33 -4.33
C THR A 35 13.71 -0.35 -5.40
N ASP A 36 15.01 -0.29 -5.68
CA ASP A 36 15.57 0.52 -6.77
C ASP A 36 15.54 -0.20 -8.13
N ARG A 37 16.06 0.46 -9.17
CA ARG A 37 16.13 -0.10 -10.53
C ARG A 37 16.99 -1.36 -10.67
N TRP A 38 17.83 -1.66 -9.67
CA TRP A 38 18.68 -2.85 -9.62
C TRP A 38 18.09 -3.95 -8.74
N ALA A 39 16.81 -3.84 -8.37
CA ALA A 39 16.14 -4.75 -7.47
C ALA A 39 16.73 -4.78 -6.04
N VAL A 40 17.45 -3.74 -5.62
CA VAL A 40 18.00 -3.65 -4.26
C VAL A 40 16.98 -2.98 -3.34
N ALA A 41 16.71 -3.60 -2.20
CA ALA A 41 15.81 -3.07 -1.18
C ALA A 41 16.52 -2.04 -0.29
N HIS A 42 15.89 -0.90 -0.11
CA HIS A 42 16.37 0.22 0.69
C HIS A 42 15.28 0.68 1.66
N PRO A 43 15.64 1.22 2.84
CA PRO A 43 14.67 1.89 3.69
C PRO A 43 14.10 3.12 2.96
N ILE A 44 12.82 3.40 3.16
CA ILE A 44 12.15 4.55 2.53
C ILE A 44 12.77 5.90 2.89
N ASP A 45 13.43 5.97 4.05
CA ASP A 45 14.19 7.13 4.50
C ASP A 45 15.36 7.46 3.56
N ALA A 46 15.94 6.46 2.90
CA ALA A 46 17.02 6.64 1.93
C ALA A 46 16.51 7.09 0.54
N MET A 47 15.20 7.09 0.32
CA MET A 47 14.60 7.56 -0.93
C MET A 47 14.83 9.07 -1.09
N GLY A 48 15.28 9.51 -2.26
CA GLY A 48 15.45 10.94 -2.55
C GLY A 48 14.11 11.69 -2.63
N HIS A 49 14.11 13.00 -2.37
CA HIS A 49 12.90 13.85 -2.35
C HIS A 49 12.04 13.71 -3.62
N ALA A 50 12.65 13.79 -4.81
CA ALA A 50 11.92 13.62 -6.08
C ALA A 50 11.26 12.23 -6.20
N TYR A 51 11.95 11.18 -5.76
CA TYR A 51 11.43 9.81 -5.76
C TYR A 51 10.28 9.64 -4.77
N ARG A 52 10.33 10.27 -3.60
CA ARG A 52 9.23 10.24 -2.61
C ARG A 52 7.94 10.83 -3.18
N ARG A 53 8.04 11.99 -3.85
CA ARG A 53 6.87 12.63 -4.49
C ARG A 53 6.30 11.75 -5.59
N ASN A 54 7.15 11.14 -6.42
CA ASN A 54 6.73 10.23 -7.48
C ASN A 54 6.07 8.97 -6.91
N ALA A 55 6.61 8.39 -5.84
CA ALA A 55 6.04 7.25 -5.15
C ALA A 55 4.65 7.58 -4.59
N ILE A 56 4.49 8.73 -3.93
CA ILE A 56 3.19 9.20 -3.43
C ILE A 56 2.17 9.33 -4.56
N MET A 57 2.56 9.97 -5.68
CA MET A 57 1.68 10.12 -6.83
C MET A 57 1.26 8.78 -7.42
N HIS A 58 2.24 7.90 -7.65
CA HIS A 58 1.98 6.57 -8.18
C HIS A 58 1.03 5.76 -7.29
N LEU A 59 1.23 5.80 -5.97
CA LEU A 59 0.35 5.14 -5.00
C LEU A 59 -1.08 5.71 -5.05
N LEU A 60 -1.22 7.04 -5.13
CA LEU A 60 -2.53 7.70 -5.23
C LEU A 60 -3.24 7.44 -6.56
N ASP A 61 -2.48 7.28 -7.66
CA ASP A 61 -3.03 6.98 -8.98
C ASP A 61 -3.56 5.55 -9.08
N HIS A 62 -2.92 4.61 -8.38
CA HIS A 62 -3.26 3.18 -8.40
C HIS A 62 -3.95 2.70 -7.11
N ALA A 63 -4.42 3.62 -6.27
CA ALA A 63 -5.02 3.31 -4.96
C ALA A 63 -6.18 2.31 -5.09
N GLU A 64 -7.04 2.46 -6.11
CA GLU A 64 -8.17 1.56 -6.38
C GLU A 64 -7.70 0.13 -6.71
N ASN A 65 -6.65 0.00 -7.52
CA ASN A 65 -6.09 -1.31 -7.90
C ASN A 65 -5.49 -2.01 -6.68
N PHE A 66 -4.71 -1.29 -5.88
CA PHE A 66 -4.11 -1.83 -4.65
C PHE A 66 -5.17 -2.21 -3.63
N HIS A 67 -6.18 -1.36 -3.44
CA HIS A 67 -7.31 -1.64 -2.56
C HIS A 67 -8.09 -2.87 -3.01
N GLY A 68 -8.39 -2.99 -4.31
CA GLY A 68 -9.06 -4.16 -4.88
C GLY A 68 -8.28 -5.46 -4.69
N SER A 69 -6.95 -5.42 -4.85
CA SER A 69 -6.08 -6.58 -4.55
C SER A 69 -6.14 -6.98 -3.08
N MET A 70 -6.11 -6.01 -2.17
CA MET A 70 -6.20 -6.27 -0.74
C MET A 70 -7.59 -6.78 -0.31
N VAL A 71 -8.66 -6.28 -0.92
CA VAL A 71 -10.02 -6.80 -0.71
C VAL A 71 -10.08 -8.26 -1.15
N ARG A 72 -9.52 -8.62 -2.31
CA ARG A 72 -9.44 -10.03 -2.75
C ARG A 72 -8.69 -10.90 -1.75
N HIS A 73 -7.56 -10.44 -1.24
CA HIS A 73 -6.78 -11.16 -0.23
C HIS A 73 -7.61 -11.40 1.06
N ILE A 74 -8.26 -10.36 1.57
CA ILE A 74 -9.10 -10.47 2.77
C ILE A 74 -10.30 -11.39 2.56
N LEU A 75 -10.87 -11.42 1.35
CA LEU A 75 -11.93 -12.38 1.03
C LEU A 75 -11.40 -13.82 1.10
N CYS A 76 -10.20 -14.09 0.61
CA CYS A 76 -9.55 -15.40 0.77
C CYS A 76 -9.33 -15.73 2.25
N ASP A 77 -8.74 -14.81 3.03
CA ASP A 77 -8.51 -14.98 4.47
C ASP A 77 -9.83 -15.24 5.24
N ARG A 78 -10.94 -14.61 4.84
CA ARG A 78 -12.27 -14.86 5.42
C ARG A 78 -12.79 -16.26 5.11
N ILE A 79 -12.59 -16.74 3.89
CA ILE A 79 -12.97 -18.11 3.51
C ILE A 79 -12.19 -19.11 4.36
N GLU A 80 -10.89 -18.89 4.55
CA GLU A 80 -10.05 -19.71 5.42
C GLU A 80 -10.50 -19.65 6.88
N SER A 81 -10.84 -18.46 7.39
CA SER A 81 -11.41 -18.27 8.72
C SER A 81 -12.68 -19.08 8.93
N ILE A 82 -13.59 -19.09 7.95
CA ILE A 82 -14.81 -19.91 7.99
C ILE A 82 -14.47 -21.41 7.94
N ALA A 83 -13.54 -21.81 7.08
CA ALA A 83 -13.19 -23.22 6.87
C ALA A 83 -12.47 -23.83 8.08
N TYR A 84 -11.61 -23.06 8.75
CA TYR A 84 -10.69 -23.56 9.78
C TYR A 84 -10.94 -22.97 11.17
N GLY A 85 -11.95 -22.10 11.33
CA GLY A 85 -12.26 -21.45 12.60
C GLY A 85 -11.17 -20.49 13.10
N THR A 86 -10.35 -19.95 12.19
CA THR A 86 -9.35 -18.92 12.54
C THR A 86 -10.02 -17.55 12.71
N PRO A 87 -9.37 -16.58 13.40
CA PRO A 87 -9.94 -15.25 13.59
C PRO A 87 -10.25 -14.56 12.25
N GLU A 88 -11.43 -13.92 12.16
CA GLU A 88 -11.82 -13.17 10.96
C GLU A 88 -10.90 -11.94 10.78
N PRO A 89 -10.43 -11.65 9.56
CA PRO A 89 -9.66 -10.44 9.30
C PRO A 89 -10.53 -9.18 9.43
N GLU A 90 -9.93 -8.11 9.96
CA GLU A 90 -10.57 -6.81 10.07
C GLU A 90 -11.00 -6.28 8.69
N PRO A 91 -12.17 -5.65 8.59
CA PRO A 91 -12.63 -5.05 7.33
C PRO A 91 -11.76 -3.84 6.96
N LEU A 92 -11.50 -3.66 5.66
CA LEU A 92 -10.83 -2.46 5.15
C LEU A 92 -11.79 -1.27 5.07
N PRO A 93 -11.29 -0.03 5.21
CA PRO A 93 -12.02 1.16 4.79
C PRO A 93 -12.52 1.00 3.35
N ARG A 94 -13.72 1.50 3.05
CA ARG A 94 -14.31 1.37 1.71
C ARG A 94 -13.65 2.28 0.68
N ASP A 95 -13.20 3.45 1.11
CA ASP A 95 -12.53 4.40 0.24
C ASP A 95 -11.05 3.99 0.06
N PRO A 96 -10.60 3.71 -1.18
CA PRO A 96 -9.22 3.34 -1.45
C PRO A 96 -8.20 4.40 -1.02
N ILE A 97 -8.56 5.68 -1.07
CA ILE A 97 -7.66 6.77 -0.66
C ILE A 97 -7.56 6.82 0.86
N GLU A 98 -8.67 6.75 1.58
CA GLU A 98 -8.68 6.64 3.04
C GLU A 98 -7.87 5.43 3.52
N TRP A 99 -8.10 4.27 2.90
CA TRP A 99 -7.32 3.07 3.18
C TRP A 99 -5.83 3.28 2.95
N LEU A 100 -5.45 3.83 1.79
CA LEU A 100 -4.05 4.07 1.42
C LEU A 100 -3.37 5.09 2.36
N GLU A 101 -4.06 6.14 2.79
CA GLU A 101 -3.51 7.12 3.74
C GLU A 101 -3.37 6.53 5.15
N ALA A 102 -4.17 5.52 5.50
CA ALA A 102 -4.06 4.81 6.77
C ALA A 102 -2.86 3.85 6.83
N THR A 103 -2.13 3.65 5.73
CA THR A 103 -1.06 2.65 5.65
C THR A 103 0.23 3.11 6.31
N PRO A 104 1.02 2.23 6.96
CA PRO A 104 2.32 2.60 7.54
C PRO A 104 3.28 3.21 6.52
N LEU A 105 3.21 2.71 5.28
CA LEU A 105 3.95 3.22 4.16
C LEU A 105 3.59 4.67 3.83
N MET A 106 2.32 4.95 3.57
CA MET A 106 1.88 6.28 3.15
C MET A 106 2.08 7.29 4.28
N ARG A 107 1.81 6.90 5.54
CA ARG A 107 2.13 7.74 6.71
C ARG A 107 3.60 8.12 6.74
N ARG A 108 4.51 7.16 6.52
CA ARG A 108 5.95 7.43 6.51
C ARG A 108 6.36 8.33 5.35
N LEU A 109 5.81 8.10 4.16
CA LEU A 109 6.02 8.99 3.00
C LEU A 109 5.52 10.42 3.28
N ARG A 110 4.38 10.57 3.95
CA ARG A 110 3.82 11.88 4.36
C ARG A 110 4.69 12.60 5.39
N GLU A 111 5.27 11.87 6.34
CA GLU A 111 6.23 12.43 7.29
C GLU A 111 7.50 12.94 6.60
N LEU A 112 8.01 12.16 5.65
CA LEU A 112 9.23 12.50 4.89
C LEU A 112 9.01 13.57 3.81
N GLU A 113 7.77 13.78 3.39
CA GLU A 113 7.37 14.68 2.30
C GLU A 113 6.05 15.42 2.63
N PRO A 114 6.05 16.34 3.61
CA PRO A 114 4.83 17.00 4.08
C PRO A 114 4.16 17.90 3.02
N GLY A 115 4.93 18.37 2.03
CA GLY A 115 4.44 19.18 0.91
C GLY A 115 3.95 18.39 -0.31
N ALA A 116 3.85 17.07 -0.21
CA ALA A 116 3.32 16.24 -1.29
C ALA A 116 1.82 16.49 -1.53
N PRO A 117 1.36 16.36 -2.79
CA PRO A 117 -0.04 16.50 -3.14
C PRO A 117 -0.93 15.52 -2.37
N ARG A 118 -2.14 15.97 -2.03
CA ARG A 118 -3.19 15.15 -1.44
C ARG A 118 -4.31 14.98 -2.46
N ARG A 119 -4.61 13.74 -2.85
CA ARG A 119 -5.81 13.46 -3.63
C ARG A 119 -6.98 13.46 -2.66
N ARG A 120 -8.02 14.23 -2.96
CA ARG A 120 -9.27 14.14 -2.19
C ARG A 120 -10.04 12.95 -2.71
N SER A 121 -10.57 12.14 -1.80
CA SER A 121 -11.52 11.09 -2.13
C SER A 121 -12.67 11.70 -2.94
N PRO A 122 -13.12 11.06 -4.03
CA PRO A 122 -14.37 11.44 -4.64
C PRO A 122 -15.46 11.34 -3.57
N ALA A 123 -16.25 12.39 -3.39
CA ALA A 123 -17.32 12.39 -2.40
C ALA A 123 -18.23 11.18 -2.67
N VAL A 124 -18.22 10.22 -1.76
CA VAL A 124 -19.12 9.06 -1.79
C VAL A 124 -20.52 9.63 -1.69
N ARG A 125 -21.27 9.65 -2.79
CA ARG A 125 -22.70 9.97 -2.73
C ARG A 125 -23.41 8.82 -2.02
N PRO A 126 -24.27 9.12 -1.03
CA PRO A 126 -25.00 8.12 -0.25
C PRO A 126 -25.96 7.30 -1.11
#